data_AF-A0A6N3IZ47-F1
#
_entry.id   AF-A0A6N3IZ47-F1
#
_cell.length_a   1.000
_cell.length_b   1.000
_cell.length_c   1.000
_cell.angle_alpha   90.00
_cell.angle_beta   90.00
_cell.angle_gamma   90.00
#
_symmetry.space_group_name_H-M   'P 1'
#
loop_
_entity.id
_entity.type
_entity.pdbx_description
1 polymer ?
#
loop_
_entity_poly.entity_id
_entity_poly.type
_entity_poly.pdbx_seq_one_letter_code
_entity_poly.pdbx_strand_id
1 'polypeptide(L)'
;MKVVELVEAEIAYGWSPAELHLNHRYLTMSQILSALAYYWDRKQELDAEIKRREEYVKQAEIEAGESPFAARLRAQGLLPL
;
A
#
# COMPACT_ATOMS: atom_id res chain seq x y z
N MET A 1 -12.18 -1.70 1.32
CA MET A 1 -10.89 -1.11 1.73
C MET A 1 -10.75 -1.26 3.24
N LYS A 2 -9.61 -1.77 3.69
CA LYS A 2 -9.25 -1.92 5.11
C LYS A 2 -8.71 -0.59 5.66
N VAL A 3 -8.73 -0.42 6.98
CA VAL A 3 -8.18 0.80 7.63
C VAL A 3 -6.71 1.00 7.27
N VAL A 4 -5.90 -0.05 7.39
CA VAL A 4 -4.46 0.01 7.05
C VAL A 4 -4.21 0.40 5.59
N GLU A 5 -5.05 -0.01 4.65
CA GLU A 5 -4.92 0.38 3.23
C GLU A 5 -5.20 1.88 3.02
N LEU A 6 -6.15 2.45 3.78
CA LEU A 6 -6.43 3.89 3.74
C LEU A 6 -5.29 4.70 4.35
N VAL A 7 -4.75 4.23 5.48
CA VAL A 7 -3.64 4.88 6.19
C VAL A 7 -2.35 4.80 5.37
N GLU A 8 -2.08 3.68 4.70
CA GLU A 8 -0.96 3.57 3.76
C GLU A 8 -1.09 4.61 2.63
N ALA A 9 -2.29 4.84 2.09
CA ALA A 9 -2.52 5.88 1.10
C ALA A 9 -2.29 7.30 1.67
N GLU A 10 -2.76 7.56 2.89
CA GLU A 10 -2.48 8.82 3.60
C GLU A 10 -0.97 9.05 3.76
N ILE A 11 -0.22 8.04 4.23
CA ILE A 11 1.22 8.13 4.50
C ILE A 11 2.01 8.27 3.19
N ALA A 12 1.66 7.51 2.15
CA ALA A 12 2.39 7.49 0.89
C ALA A 12 2.32 8.83 0.14
N TYR A 13 1.18 9.53 0.23
CA TYR A 13 0.93 10.75 -0.55
C TYR A 13 0.76 12.02 0.30
N GLY A 14 0.68 11.88 1.63
CA GLY A 14 0.43 13.00 2.54
C GLY A 14 -0.97 13.60 2.42
N TRP A 15 -1.95 12.82 1.96
CA TRP A 15 -3.29 13.31 1.67
C TRP A 15 -4.09 13.65 2.93
N SER A 16 -4.75 14.80 2.90
CA SER A 16 -5.80 15.16 3.86
C SER A 16 -7.05 14.26 3.72
N PRO A 17 -7.96 14.22 4.71
CA PRO A 17 -9.23 13.51 4.58
C PRO A 17 -10.07 13.92 3.35
N ALA A 18 -10.00 15.19 2.96
CA ALA A 18 -10.65 15.68 1.74
C ALA A 18 -10.01 15.09 0.48
N GLU A 19 -8.68 15.03 0.41
CA GLU A 19 -7.96 14.43 -0.71
C GLU A 19 -8.15 12.91 -0.76
N LEU A 20 -8.18 12.23 0.38
CA LEU A 20 -8.55 10.82 0.47
C LEU A 20 -9.96 10.59 -0.11
N HIS A 21 -10.92 11.46 0.19
CA HIS A 21 -12.27 11.37 -0.38
C HIS A 21 -12.29 11.61 -1.89
N LEU A 22 -11.47 12.55 -2.39
CA LEU A 22 -11.36 12.83 -3.83
C LEU A 22 -10.79 11.64 -4.62
N ASN A 23 -9.82 10.92 -4.04
CA ASN A 23 -9.16 9.76 -4.63
C ASN A 23 -9.92 8.44 -4.39
N HIS A 24 -10.69 8.36 -3.30
CA HIS A 24 -11.49 7.19 -2.92
C HIS A 24 -12.98 7.54 -2.78
N ARG A 25 -13.57 8.08 -3.86
CA ARG A 25 -14.95 8.62 -3.89
C ARG A 25 -16.07 7.65 -3.48
N TYR A 26 -15.77 6.35 -3.43
CA TYR A 26 -16.71 5.33 -2.97
C TYR A 26 -16.82 5.27 -1.44
N LEU A 27 -15.95 5.97 -0.71
CA LEU A 27 -16.02 6.14 0.73
C LEU A 27 -16.72 7.44 1.07
N THR A 28 -17.58 7.40 2.08
CA THR A 28 -18.12 8.62 2.67
C THR A 28 -17.07 9.31 3.54
N MET A 29 -17.21 10.62 3.72
CA MET A 29 -16.35 11.39 4.63
C MET A 29 -16.36 10.81 6.05
N SER A 30 -17.52 10.37 6.55
CA SER A 30 -17.64 9.75 7.87
C SER A 30 -16.84 8.45 7.98
N GLN A 31 -16.81 7.61 6.93
CA GLN A 31 -16.00 6.40 6.92
C GLN A 31 -14.50 6.72 6.96
N ILE A 32 -14.05 7.72 6.20
CA ILE A 32 -12.64 8.16 6.20
C ILE A 32 -12.25 8.64 7.59
N LEU A 33 -13.01 9.59 8.16
CA LEU A 33 -12.72 10.15 9.48
C LEU A 33 -12.77 9.07 10.59
N SER A 34 -13.73 8.15 10.53
CA SER A 34 -13.84 7.06 11.50
C SER A 34 -12.67 6.08 11.41
N ALA A 35 -12.21 5.77 10.19
CA ALA A 35 -11.05 4.90 9.98
C ALA A 35 -9.75 5.55 10.49
N LEU A 36 -9.56 6.85 10.23
CA LEU A 36 -8.40 7.59 10.74
C LEU A 36 -8.43 7.71 12.27
N ALA A 37 -9.59 7.98 12.87
CA ALA A 37 -9.73 7.99 14.33
C ALA A 37 -9.37 6.62 14.93
N TYR A 38 -9.92 5.54 14.37
CA TYR A 38 -9.59 4.17 14.77
C TYR A 38 -8.10 3.86 14.64
N TYR A 39 -7.45 4.36 13.58
CA TYR A 39 -6.02 4.20 13.39
C TYR A 39 -5.22 4.86 14.51
N TRP A 40 -5.53 6.12 14.83
CA TRP A 40 -4.82 6.85 15.87
C TRP A 40 -5.01 6.23 17.26
N ASP A 41 -6.20 5.69 17.55
CA ASP A 41 -6.46 4.95 18.79
C ASP A 41 -5.66 3.64 18.91
N ARG A 42 -5.21 3.06 17.79
CA ARG A 42 -4.46 1.79 17.72
C ARG A 42 -3.16 1.88 16.94
N LYS A 43 -2.53 3.04 16.94
CA LYS A 43 -1.43 3.36 16.02
C LYS A 43 -0.31 2.30 16.05
N GLN A 44 0.12 1.91 17.25
CA GLN A 44 1.21 0.93 17.42
C GLN A 44 0.88 -0.45 16.82
N GLU A 45 -0.36 -0.93 17.01
CA GLU A 45 -0.81 -2.21 16.49
C GLU A 45 -0.84 -2.21 14.95
N LEU A 46 -1.39 -1.14 14.38
CA LEU A 46 -1.60 -1.01 12.94
C LEU A 46 -0.31 -0.65 12.21
N ASP A 47 0.58 0.16 12.79
CA ASP A 47 1.93 0.40 12.25
C ASP A 47 2.73 -0.91 12.19
N ALA A 48 2.60 -1.77 13.21
CA ALA A 48 3.21 -3.09 13.18
C ALA A 48 2.58 -4.01 12.12
N GLU A 49 1.28 -3.89 11.85
CA GLU A 49 0.64 -4.63 10.76
C GLU A 49 1.11 -4.17 9.38
N ILE A 50 1.18 -2.85 9.15
CA ILE A 50 1.69 -2.24 7.90
C ILE A 50 3.12 -2.76 7.65
N LYS A 51 4.00 -2.68 8.65
CA LYS A 51 5.37 -3.19 8.55
C LYS A 51 5.43 -4.68 8.19
N ARG A 52 4.62 -5.53 8.84
CA ARG A 52 4.57 -6.97 8.52
C ARG A 52 4.13 -7.22 7.07
N ARG A 53 3.19 -6.43 6.56
CA ARG A 53 2.72 -6.54 5.17
C ARG A 53 3.81 -6.15 4.18
N GLU A 54 4.54 -5.06 4.45
CA GLU A 54 5.69 -4.65 3.64
C GLU A 54 6.78 -5.73 3.60
N GLU A 55 7.11 -6.31 4.76
CA GLU A 55 8.09 -7.41 4.86
C GLU A 55 7.64 -8.64 4.08
N TYR A 56 6.35 -8.99 4.16
CA TYR A 56 5.78 -10.09 3.39
C TYR A 56 5.89 -9.86 1.87
N VAL A 57 5.56 -8.66 1.38
CA VAL A 57 5.68 -8.33 -0.05
C VAL A 57 7.13 -8.40 -0.50
N LYS A 58 8.08 -7.82 0.24
CA LYS A 58 9.51 -7.88 -0.08
C LYS A 58 10.02 -9.32 -0.16
N GLN A 59 9.60 -10.17 0.77
CA GLN A 59 9.97 -11.58 0.76
C GLN A 59 9.37 -12.32 -0.44
N ALA A 60 8.10 -12.07 -0.75
CA ALA A 60 7.43 -12.66 -1.91
C ALA A 60 8.07 -12.23 -3.23
N GLU A 61 8.53 -10.98 -3.35
CA GLU A 61 9.26 -10.49 -4.53
C GLU A 61 10.61 -11.22 -4.71
N ILE A 62 11.35 -11.43 -3.62
CA ILE A 62 12.60 -12.20 -3.63
C ILE A 62 12.35 -13.65 -4.06
N GLU A 63 11.32 -14.28 -3.50
CA GLU A 63 10.96 -15.68 -3.78
C GLU A 63 10.44 -15.88 -5.20
N ALA A 64 9.66 -14.93 -5.71
CA ALA A 64 9.15 -14.97 -7.09
C ALA A 64 10.29 -14.88 -8.12
N GLY A 65 11.37 -14.15 -7.78
CA GLY A 65 12.50 -13.96 -8.67
C GLY A 65 12.11 -13.30 -10.00
N GLU A 66 12.95 -13.49 -11.02
CA GLU A 66 12.64 -12.98 -12.35
C GLU A 66 11.54 -13.79 -13.03
N SER A 67 10.48 -13.12 -13.49
CA SER A 67 9.46 -13.78 -14.29
C SER A 67 10.03 -14.30 -15.63
N PRO A 68 9.55 -15.43 -16.17
CA PRO A 68 9.99 -15.93 -17.48
C PRO A 68 9.83 -14.91 -18.62
N PHE A 69 8.83 -14.04 -18.52
CA PHE A 69 8.62 -12.95 -19.48
C PHE A 69 9.73 -11.89 -19.40
N ALA A 70 10.08 -11.45 -18.19
CA ALA A 70 11.17 -10.51 -17.97
C ALA A 70 12.51 -11.10 -18.42
N ALA A 71 12.79 -12.36 -18.09
CA ALA A 71 14.00 -13.06 -18.54
C ALA A 71 14.12 -13.08 -20.07
N ARG A 72 13.01 -13.34 -20.77
CA ARG A 72 12.96 -13.31 -22.24
C ARG A 72 13.24 -11.91 -22.80
N LEU A 73 12.66 -10.86 -22.22
CA LEU A 73 12.90 -9.48 -22.67
C LEU A 73 14.34 -9.05 -22.41
N ARG A 74 14.94 -9.42 -21.28
CA ARG A 74 16.36 -9.15 -20.99
C ARG A 74 17.28 -9.86 -21.98
N ALA A 75 17.00 -11.12 -22.30
CA ALA A 75 17.75 -11.87 -23.33
C ALA A 75 17.67 -11.23 -24.72
N GLN A 76 16.63 -10.45 -25.00
CA GLN A 76 16.45 -9.70 -26.25
C GLN A 76 17.03 -8.27 -26.20
N GLY A 77 17.64 -7.85 -25.09
CA GLY A 77 18.17 -6.49 -24.90
C GLY A 77 17.10 -5.42 -24.73
N LEU A 78 15.84 -5.82 -24.48
CA LEU A 78 14.69 -4.91 -24.30
C LEU A 78 14.50 -4.48 -22.84
N LEU A 79 15.21 -5.10 -21.90
CA LEU A 79 15.32 -4.67 -20.50
C LEU A 79 16.80 -4.44 -20.15
N PRO A 80 17.11 -3.42 -19.32
CA PRO A 80 18.46 -3.22 -18.81
C PRO A 80 18.94 -4.41 -17.98
N LEU A 81 20.26 -4.59 -17.95
CA LEU A 81 20.96 -5.58 -17.12
C LEU A 81 20.84 -5.26 -15.64
#